data_AF-A0A1F9HSE6-F1
#
_entry.id   AF-A0A1F9HSE6-F1
#
_cell.length_a   1.000
_cell.length_b   1.000
_cell.length_c   1.000
_cell.angle_alpha   90.00
_cell.angle_beta   90.00
_cell.angle_gamma   90.00
#
_symmetry.space_group_name_H-M   'P 1'
#
loop_
_entity.id
_entity.type
_entity.pdbx_description
1 polymer ?
#
loop_
_entity_poly.entity_id
_entity_poly.type
_entity_poly.pdbx_seq_one_letter_code
_entity_poly.pdbx_strand_id
1 'polypeptide(L)' 'MAEEAEFSGSEWSVDEWTEEWTIHVGKAYHCTMCGTMVMVTKGGIGVMEPGCCGKPMVLVEKPDEIQ' A
#
# COMPACT_ATOMS: atom_id res chain seq x y z
N MET A 1 13.43 -40.58 19.26
CA MET A 1 12.86 -39.51 20.11
C MET A 1 12.96 -38.25 19.28
N ALA A 2 11.84 -37.81 18.72
CA ALA A 2 11.75 -36.59 17.94
C ALA A 2 11.66 -35.44 18.95
N GLU A 3 12.73 -34.65 19.03
CA GLU A 3 12.70 -33.41 19.80
C GLU A 3 12.18 -32.35 18.85
N GLU A 4 10.86 -32.21 18.86
CA GLU A 4 10.13 -31.15 18.18
C GLU A 4 10.47 -29.86 18.92
N ALA A 5 11.57 -29.23 18.51
CA ALA A 5 11.91 -27.89 18.96
C ALA A 5 10.77 -26.96 18.55
N GLU A 6 10.00 -26.54 19.56
CA GLU A 6 8.93 -25.58 19.47
C GLU A 6 9.49 -24.26 18.94
N PHE A 7 9.54 -24.14 17.61
CA PHE A 7 9.79 -22.88 16.94
C PHE A 7 8.55 -22.01 17.14
N SER A 8 8.47 -21.35 18.30
CA SER A 8 7.55 -20.25 18.59
C SER A 8 7.95 -19.03 17.75
N GLY A 9 7.97 -19.21 16.42
CA GLY A 9 7.96 -18.12 15.48
C GLY A 9 6.53 -17.62 15.46
N SER A 10 6.30 -16.46 16.06
CA SER A 10 5.01 -15.79 16.05
C SER A 10 4.43 -15.77 14.63
N GLU A 11 3.47 -16.65 14.37
CA GLU A 11 2.69 -16.73 13.14
C GLU A 11 1.73 -15.53 13.15
N TRP A 12 2.15 -14.45 12.51
CA TRP A 12 1.26 -13.32 12.28
C TRP A 12 0.49 -13.60 11.00
N SER A 13 -0.84 -13.64 11.09
CA SER A 13 -1.71 -13.88 9.94
C SER A 13 -1.60 -12.72 8.96
N VAL A 14 -1.57 -12.99 7.64
CA VAL A 14 -1.49 -11.96 6.59
C VAL A 14 -2.57 -10.88 6.79
N ASP A 15 -3.73 -11.27 7.28
CA ASP A 15 -4.85 -10.41 7.63
C ASP A 15 -4.51 -9.39 8.74
N GLU A 16 -3.82 -9.82 9.82
CA GLU A 16 -3.39 -8.93 10.92
C GLU A 16 -2.35 -7.90 10.46
N TRP A 17 -1.52 -8.23 9.45
CA TRP A 17 -0.61 -7.23 8.86
C TRP A 17 -1.36 -6.15 8.10
N THR A 18 -2.49 -6.48 7.48
CA THR A 18 -3.23 -5.58 6.57
C THR A 18 -4.19 -4.62 7.27
N GLU A 19 -4.65 -4.92 8.49
CA GLU A 19 -5.62 -4.08 9.22
C GLU A 19 -5.05 -2.73 9.70
N GLU A 20 -3.72 -2.61 9.79
CA GLU A 20 -3.05 -1.35 10.15
C GLU A 20 -2.57 -0.53 8.95
N TRP A 21 -2.85 -0.96 7.71
CA TRP A 21 -2.33 -0.28 6.52
C TRP A 21 -3.09 0.99 6.19
N THR A 22 -2.45 2.14 6.40
CA THR A 22 -2.95 3.45 5.96
C THR A 22 -2.69 3.71 4.46
N ILE A 23 -1.71 3.04 3.86
CA ILE A 23 -1.41 3.07 2.42
C ILE A 23 -2.10 1.86 1.76
N HIS A 24 -3.01 2.15 0.82
CA HIS A 24 -3.86 1.13 0.20
C HIS A 24 -3.43 0.87 -1.24
N VAL A 25 -3.36 -0.41 -1.61
CA VAL A 25 -3.14 -0.85 -3.00
C VAL A 25 -4.26 -0.34 -3.89
N GLY A 26 -3.94 -0.04 -5.15
CA GLY A 26 -4.92 0.41 -6.15
C GLY A 26 -5.12 1.92 -6.19
N LYS A 27 -4.71 2.66 -5.15
CA LYS A 27 -4.68 4.13 -5.21
C LYS A 27 -3.71 4.59 -6.30
N ALA A 28 -4.17 5.48 -7.17
CA ALA A 28 -3.37 6.07 -8.24
C ALA A 28 -3.20 7.57 -8.03
N TYR A 29 -2.03 8.10 -8.40
CA TYR A 29 -1.69 9.51 -8.30
C TYR A 29 -1.20 10.01 -9.65
N HIS A 30 -1.56 11.24 -10.01
CA HIS A 30 -1.11 11.87 -11.25
C HIS A 30 -0.43 13.22 -10.98
N CYS A 31 0.58 13.53 -11.78
CA CYS A 31 1.25 14.83 -11.75
C CYS A 31 0.47 15.81 -12.63
N THR A 32 0.01 16.90 -12.04
CA THR A 32 -0.71 17.97 -12.76
C THR A 32 0.20 18.79 -13.69
N MET A 33 1.53 18.65 -13.56
CA MET A 33 2.50 19.41 -14.38
C MET A 33 2.91 18.66 -15.65
N CYS A 34 3.23 17.36 -15.55
CA CYS A 34 3.76 16.56 -16.66
C CYS A 34 2.85 15.41 -17.10
N GLY A 35 1.78 15.13 -16.37
CA GLY A 35 0.84 14.04 -16.69
C GLY A 35 1.31 12.63 -16.30
N THR A 36 2.49 12.49 -15.68
CA THR A 36 2.96 11.18 -15.18
C THR A 36 1.98 10.60 -14.17
N MET A 37 1.74 9.29 -14.24
CA MET A 37 0.85 8.56 -13.35
C MET A 37 1.61 7.44 -12.63
N VAL A 38 1.29 7.22 -11.36
CA VAL A 38 1.83 6.13 -10.53
C VAL A 38 0.69 5.47 -9.77
N MET A 39 0.81 4.17 -9.48
CA MET A 39 -0.17 3.43 -8.70
C MET A 39 0.51 2.67 -7.56
N VAL A 40 -0.20 2.52 -6.44
CA VAL A 40 0.26 1.72 -5.31
C VAL A 40 0.06 0.24 -5.65
N THR A 41 1.16 -0.50 -5.76
CA THR A 41 1.14 -1.96 -5.99
C THR A 41 1.32 -2.78 -4.71
N LYS A 42 1.76 -2.14 -3.62
CA LYS A 42 1.91 -2.75 -2.29
C LYS A 42 1.51 -1.73 -1.22
N GLY A 43 0.63 -2.14 -0.31
CA GLY A 43 0.19 -1.33 0.82
C GLY A 43 1.19 -1.33 1.98
N GLY A 44 0.88 -0.57 3.02
CA GLY A 44 1.72 -0.47 4.20
C GLY A 44 1.22 0.59 5.19
N ILE A 45 1.98 0.79 6.26
CA ILE A 45 1.69 1.77 7.31
C ILE A 45 2.46 3.07 7.02
N GLY A 46 1.80 4.21 7.20
CA GLY A 46 2.36 5.55 7.00
C GLY A 46 1.55 6.43 6.04
N VAL A 47 2.11 7.58 5.71
CA VAL A 47 1.51 8.55 4.77
C VAL A 47 2.24 8.46 3.44
N MET A 48 1.48 8.30 2.35
CA MET A 48 2.03 8.29 0.99
C MET A 48 1.68 9.59 0.25
N GLU A 49 2.68 10.44 0.06
CA GLU A 49 2.61 11.72 -0.66
C GLU A 49 3.65 11.74 -1.78
N PRO A 50 3.39 11.08 -2.93
CA PRO A 50 4.35 11.02 -4.02
C PRO A 50 4.58 12.42 -4.61
N GLY A 51 5.85 12.75 -4.87
CA GLY A 51 6.27 14.02 -5.46
C GLY A 51 6.72 13.87 -6.90
N CYS A 52 6.26 14.76 -7.78
CA CYS A 52 6.70 14.82 -9.18
C CYS A 52 6.76 16.29 -9.64
N CYS A 53 7.76 16.65 -10.43
CA CYS A 53 8.01 18.04 -10.86
C CYS A 53 8.13 19.04 -9.69
N GLY A 54 8.64 18.60 -8.53
CA GLY A 54 8.83 19.43 -7.34
C GLY A 54 7.53 19.78 -6.59
N LYS A 55 6.41 19.10 -6.88
CA LYS A 55 5.11 19.29 -6.22
C LYS A 55 4.51 17.95 -5.79
N PRO A 56 3.66 17.92 -4.76
CA PRO A 56 2.89 16.72 -4.43
C PRO A 56 1.95 16.36 -5.59
N MET A 57 1.84 15.07 -5.88
CA MET A 57 0.92 14.54 -6.87
C MET A 57 -0.50 14.48 -6.31
N VAL A 58 -1.49 14.49 -7.20
CA VAL A 58 -2.91 14.49 -6.83
C VAL A 58 -3.49 13.10 -6.99
N LEU A 59 -4.24 12.63 -6.00
CA LEU A 59 -4.97 11.36 -6.06
C LEU A 59 -5.93 11.38 -7.26
N VAL A 60 -5.93 10.31 -8.04
CA VAL A 60 -6.88 10.13 -9.14
C VAL A 60 -8.19 9.65 -8.53
N GLU A 61 -9.17 10.54 -8.42
CA GLU A 61 -10.51 10.20 -7.95
C GLU A 61 -11.28 9.49 -9.07
N LYS A 62 -11.19 8.16 -9.15
CA LYS A 62 -12.09 7.33 -9.98
C LYS A 62 -12.46 6.01 -9.32
N PRO A 63 -13.71 5.55 -9.56
CA PRO A 63 -14.56 4.92 -8.57
C PRO A 63 -14.25 3.45 -8.38
N ASP A 64 -14.27 3.00 -7.13
CA ASP A 64 -14.43 1.61 -6.68
C ASP A 64 -15.79 1.00 -7.10
N GLU A 65 -16.24 1.25 -8.33
CA GLU A 65 -17.43 0.64 -8.91
C GLU A 65 -17.03 -0.15 -10.15
N ILE A 66 -16.44 -1.32 -9.92
CA ILE A 66 -16.61 -2.44 -10.84
C ILE A 66 -18.01 -2.98 -10.55
N GLN A 67 -19.02 -2.52 -11.29
CA GLN A 67 -20.34 -3.17 -11.32
C GLN A 67 -20.25 -4.54 -12.00
#